data_AF-A0A953IK09-F1
#
_entry.id   AF-A0A953IK09-F1
#
_cell.length_a   1.000
_cell.length_b   1.000
_cell.length_c   1.000
_cell.angle_alpha   90.00
_cell.angle_beta   90.00
_cell.angle_gamma   90.00
#
_symmetry.space_group_name_H-M   'P 1'
#
loop_
_entity.id
_entity.type
_entity.pdbx_description
1 polymer ?
#
loop_
_entity_poly.entity_id
_entity_poly.type
_entity_poly.pdbx_seq_one_letter_code
_entity_poly.pdbx_strand_id
1 'polypeptide(L)'
;AAPRTARDEAAPRPAPKAKPRPEAEPSLRFFYSRELHGRALELLDTVEHASDPVRHRQALGELVLELTDAGLDYYFLRPLTLADSGFLVRQSASLGMSGAKNILAPILRNVVGRMDGYQLKIIAGFVRQLMV
;
A
#
# COMPACT_ATOMS: atom_id res chain seq x y z
N ALA A 1 6.82 -29.80 -65.83
CA ALA A 1 7.24 -28.42 -65.53
C ALA A 1 6.15 -27.75 -64.70
N ALA A 2 6.53 -27.21 -63.53
CA ALA A 2 5.83 -26.25 -62.63
C ALA A 2 4.46 -26.64 -61.99
N PRO A 3 4.06 -26.02 -60.85
CA PRO A 3 4.84 -25.23 -59.86
C PRO A 3 4.64 -25.64 -58.38
N ARG A 4 5.57 -25.17 -57.54
CA ARG A 4 5.51 -25.11 -56.07
C ARG A 4 4.33 -24.23 -55.61
N THR A 5 3.58 -24.67 -54.61
CA THR A 5 2.64 -23.82 -53.86
C THR A 5 3.18 -23.50 -52.47
N ALA A 6 2.86 -22.27 -52.07
CA ALA A 6 3.40 -21.50 -50.97
C ALA A 6 3.34 -22.18 -49.60
N ARG A 7 4.36 -21.89 -48.77
CA ARG A 7 4.28 -21.98 -47.32
C ARG A 7 3.20 -21.00 -46.85
N ASP A 8 2.10 -21.52 -46.32
CA ASP A 8 1.22 -20.76 -45.45
C ASP A 8 1.93 -20.58 -44.09
N GLU A 9 2.50 -19.39 -43.89
CA GLU A 9 2.98 -18.94 -42.59
C GLU A 9 1.76 -18.58 -41.74
N ALA A 10 1.29 -19.54 -40.94
CA ALA A 10 0.15 -19.36 -40.06
C ALA A 10 0.44 -18.26 -39.02
N ALA A 11 -0.43 -17.25 -38.99
CA ALA A 11 -0.39 -16.15 -38.03
C ALA A 11 -0.33 -16.66 -36.56
N PRO A 12 0.39 -15.96 -35.66
CA PRO A 12 0.52 -16.37 -34.27
C PRO A 12 -0.85 -16.35 -33.59
N ARG A 13 -1.23 -17.50 -33.01
CA ARG A 13 -2.45 -17.63 -32.21
C ARG A 13 -2.38 -16.68 -31.01
N PRO A 14 -3.47 -15.96 -30.67
CA PRO A 14 -3.48 -15.10 -29.50
C PRO A 14 -3.20 -15.93 -28.25
N ALA A 15 -2.24 -15.47 -27.44
CA ALA A 15 -1.92 -16.10 -26.16
C ALA A 15 -3.19 -16.20 -25.29
N PRO A 16 -3.39 -17.31 -24.57
CA PRO A 16 -4.53 -17.45 -23.69
C PRO A 16 -4.49 -16.34 -22.64
N LYS A 17 -5.58 -15.57 -22.55
CA LYS A 17 -5.78 -14.56 -21.51
C LYS A 17 -5.60 -15.25 -20.16
N ALA A 18 -4.61 -14.82 -19.38
CA ALA A 18 -4.37 -15.34 -18.05
C ALA A 18 -5.67 -15.21 -17.23
N LYS A 19 -6.13 -16.32 -16.66
CA LYS A 19 -7.26 -16.32 -15.73
C LYS A 19 -6.91 -15.41 -14.54
N PRO A 20 -7.86 -14.63 -13.99
CA PRO A 20 -7.60 -13.87 -12.77
C PRO A 20 -7.12 -14.83 -11.68
N ARG A 21 -5.96 -14.52 -11.10
CA ARG A 21 -5.41 -15.25 -9.96
C ARG A 21 -6.42 -15.10 -8.80
N PRO A 22 -6.75 -16.17 -8.05
CA PRO A 22 -7.50 -15.98 -6.81
C PRO A 22 -6.79 -14.93 -5.95
N GLU A 23 -7.55 -14.02 -5.35
CA GLU A 23 -7.06 -13.01 -4.42
C GLU A 23 -6.13 -13.71 -3.43
N ALA A 24 -4.83 -13.40 -3.51
CA ALA A 24 -3.85 -14.07 -2.67
C ALA A 24 -4.19 -13.76 -1.22
N GLU A 25 -4.44 -14.81 -0.43
CA GLU A 25 -4.73 -14.66 0.99
C GLU A 25 -3.62 -13.84 1.67
N PRO A 26 -4.00 -12.95 2.61
CA PRO A 26 -3.04 -12.13 3.33
C PRO A 26 -1.99 -13.01 4.03
N SER A 27 -0.73 -12.94 3.60
CA SER A 27 0.35 -13.70 4.22
C SER A 27 0.87 -13.05 5.51
N LEU A 28 0.62 -11.76 5.70
CA LEU A 28 1.03 -10.99 6.87
C LEU A 28 0.09 -9.80 7.09
N ARG A 29 -0.40 -9.62 8.31
CA ARG A 29 -1.22 -8.48 8.71
C ARG A 29 -0.72 -7.90 10.04
N PHE A 30 -1.02 -6.63 10.26
CA PHE A 30 -0.85 -5.97 11.56
C PHE A 30 -2.19 -5.44 12.05
N PHE A 31 -2.34 -5.38 13.37
CA PHE A 31 -3.50 -4.76 14.00
C PHE A 31 -3.20 -3.29 14.30
N TYR A 32 -4.19 -2.43 14.03
CA TYR A 32 -4.20 -1.03 14.39
C TYR A 32 -5.53 -0.67 15.05
N SER A 33 -5.65 0.54 15.62
CA SER A 33 -6.81 0.90 16.43
C SER A 33 -8.11 0.93 15.60
N ARG A 34 -9.24 0.59 16.23
CA ARG A 34 -10.57 0.71 15.59
C ARG A 34 -10.86 2.14 15.13
N GLU A 35 -10.36 3.12 15.87
CA GLU A 35 -10.47 4.54 15.51
C GLU A 35 -9.73 4.84 14.20
N LEU A 36 -8.48 4.39 14.07
CA LEU A 36 -7.71 4.54 12.83
C LEU A 36 -8.39 3.79 11.68
N HIS A 37 -8.97 2.62 11.93
CA HIS A 37 -9.75 1.88 10.93
C HIS A 37 -10.97 2.64 10.44
N GLY A 38 -11.75 3.23 11.34
CA GLY A 38 -12.90 4.07 10.97
C GLY A 38 -12.47 5.28 10.12
N ARG A 39 -11.47 6.05 10.59
CA ARG A 39 -10.93 7.20 9.84
C ARG A 39 -10.39 6.80 8.48
N ALA A 40 -9.73 5.65 8.39
CA ALA A 40 -9.18 5.17 7.14
C ALA A 40 -10.30 4.88 6.14
N LEU A 41 -11.30 4.08 6.51
CA LEU A 41 -12.40 3.76 5.61
C LEU A 41 -13.17 5.00 5.14
N GLU A 42 -13.42 5.96 6.03
CA GLU A 42 -14.09 7.22 5.71
C GLU A 42 -13.30 8.07 4.72
N LEU A 43 -11.99 8.25 4.96
CA LEU A 43 -11.15 9.03 4.06
C LEU A 43 -10.98 8.35 2.70
N LEU A 44 -10.78 7.03 2.67
CA LEU A 44 -10.66 6.27 1.42
C LEU A 44 -11.93 6.40 0.59
N ASP A 45 -13.11 6.28 1.22
CA ASP A 45 -14.40 6.44 0.55
C ASP A 45 -14.56 7.84 -0.03
N THR A 46 -14.17 8.85 0.75
CA THR A 46 -14.17 10.25 0.32
C THR A 46 -13.28 10.47 -0.91
N VAL A 47 -12.05 9.96 -0.89
CA VAL A 47 -11.09 10.14 -2.01
C VAL A 47 -11.57 9.42 -3.28
N GLU A 48 -12.08 8.20 -3.15
CA GLU A 48 -12.55 7.37 -4.26
C GLU A 48 -13.72 8.04 -5.00
N HIS A 49 -14.65 8.65 -4.26
CA HIS A 49 -15.86 9.27 -4.80
C HIS A 49 -15.75 10.78 -5.03
N ALA A 50 -14.66 11.44 -4.59
CA ALA A 50 -14.46 12.86 -4.76
C ALA A 50 -14.46 13.28 -6.25
N SER A 51 -15.13 14.40 -6.53
CA SER A 51 -15.03 15.12 -7.81
C SER A 51 -13.69 15.84 -7.96
N ASP A 52 -13.08 16.25 -6.85
CA ASP A 52 -11.75 16.84 -6.77
C ASP A 52 -10.88 16.12 -5.71
N PRO A 53 -10.31 14.94 -6.02
CA PRO A 53 -9.52 14.15 -5.08
C PRO A 53 -8.26 14.87 -4.59
N VAL A 54 -7.77 15.86 -5.35
CA VAL A 54 -6.56 16.62 -5.05
C VAL A 54 -6.66 17.36 -3.71
N ARG A 55 -7.87 17.76 -3.31
CA ARG A 55 -8.12 18.39 -2.00
C ARG A 55 -7.78 17.49 -0.81
N HIS A 56 -7.72 16.18 -1.03
CA HIS A 56 -7.51 15.17 0.02
C HIS A 56 -6.08 14.61 0.04
N ARG A 57 -5.17 15.10 -0.81
CA ARG A 57 -3.76 14.63 -0.89
C ARG A 57 -3.06 14.59 0.46
N GLN A 58 -3.15 15.68 1.21
CA GLN A 58 -2.48 15.79 2.49
C GLN A 58 -3.06 14.78 3.49
N ALA A 59 -4.39 14.69 3.58
CA ALA A 59 -5.06 13.74 4.46
C ALA A 59 -4.69 12.29 4.10
N LEU A 60 -4.67 11.95 2.81
CA LEU A 60 -4.28 10.61 2.36
C LEU A 60 -2.81 10.31 2.70
N GLY A 61 -1.93 11.30 2.57
CA GLY A 61 -0.53 11.19 2.97
C GLY A 61 -0.35 10.94 4.48
N GLU A 62 -1.10 11.66 5.32
CA GLU A 62 -1.10 11.44 6.77
C GLU A 62 -1.64 10.05 7.12
N LEU A 63 -2.73 9.60 6.47
CA LEU A 63 -3.28 8.26 6.68
C LEU A 63 -2.25 7.17 6.37
N VAL A 64 -1.55 7.26 5.24
CA VAL A 64 -0.52 6.28 4.87
C VAL A 64 0.63 6.28 5.89
N LEU A 65 1.00 7.46 6.41
CA LEU A 65 2.01 7.58 7.45
C LEU A 65 1.55 6.95 8.78
N GLU A 66 0.32 7.19 9.21
CA GLU A 66 -0.28 6.58 10.41
C GLU A 66 -0.34 5.05 10.30
N LEU A 67 -0.75 4.52 9.14
CA LEU A 67 -0.77 3.08 8.88
C LEU A 67 0.65 2.48 8.90
N THR A 68 1.63 3.18 8.34
CA THR A 68 3.03 2.75 8.35
C THR A 68 3.58 2.72 9.78
N ASP A 69 3.29 3.74 10.59
CA ASP A 69 3.68 3.81 11.99
C ASP A 69 3.12 2.64 12.80
N ALA A 70 1.82 2.35 12.61
CA ALA A 70 1.16 1.21 13.26
C ALA A 70 1.76 -0.14 12.83
N GLY A 71 2.10 -0.30 11.54
CA GLY A 71 2.76 -1.51 11.04
C GLY A 71 4.16 -1.69 11.63
N LEU A 72 4.94 -0.62 11.71
CA LEU A 72 6.28 -0.65 12.29
C LEU A 72 6.27 -0.94 13.79
N ASP A 73 5.32 -0.35 14.54
CA ASP A 73 5.10 -0.71 15.95
C ASP A 73 4.79 -2.21 16.09
N TYR A 74 3.86 -2.71 15.29
CA TYR A 74 3.39 -4.08 15.36
C TYR A 74 4.46 -5.11 15.03
N TYR A 75 5.30 -4.84 14.03
CA TYR A 75 6.33 -5.79 13.60
C TYR A 75 7.66 -5.65 14.34
N PHE A 76 7.91 -4.53 15.04
CA PHE A 76 9.22 -4.28 15.66
C PHE A 76 9.13 -4.00 17.15
N LEU A 77 8.39 -2.97 17.58
CA LEU A 77 8.37 -2.57 19.00
C LEU A 77 7.55 -3.52 19.88
N ARG A 78 6.41 -3.99 19.38
CA ARG A 78 5.56 -4.94 20.11
C ARG A 78 6.26 -6.29 20.36
N PRO A 79 6.94 -6.91 19.38
CA PRO A 79 7.73 -8.13 19.63
C PRO A 79 8.81 -7.95 20.70
N LEU A 80 9.50 -6.80 20.75
CA LEU A 80 10.48 -6.50 21.80
C LEU A 80 9.84 -6.42 23.20
N THR A 81 8.60 -5.93 23.26
CA THR A 81 7.81 -5.93 24.50
C THR A 81 7.42 -7.35 24.91
N LEU A 82 6.96 -8.17 23.97
CA LEU A 82 6.58 -9.56 24.21
C LEU A 82 7.78 -10.44 24.59
N ALA A 83 8.95 -10.17 24.04
CA ALA A 83 10.19 -10.87 24.34
C ALA A 83 10.87 -10.40 25.64
N ASP A 84 10.27 -9.43 26.34
CA ASP A 84 10.84 -8.74 27.50
C ASP A 84 12.32 -8.36 27.31
N SER A 85 12.63 -7.71 26.17
CA SER A 85 14.01 -7.45 25.73
C SER A 85 14.80 -6.47 26.61
N GLY A 86 14.26 -6.06 27.77
CA GLY A 86 14.86 -5.08 28.66
C GLY A 86 14.62 -3.63 28.21
N PHE A 87 14.64 -2.72 29.19
CA PHE A 87 14.31 -1.30 29.01
C PHE A 87 15.22 -0.60 27.99
N LEU A 88 16.54 -0.79 28.10
CA LEU A 88 17.50 -0.11 27.23
C LEU A 88 17.32 -0.49 25.75
N VAL A 89 17.10 -1.77 25.45
CA VAL A 89 16.84 -2.25 24.08
C VAL A 89 15.55 -1.64 23.53
N ARG A 90 14.46 -1.68 24.30
CA ARG A 90 13.17 -1.07 23.90
C ARG A 90 13.31 0.42 23.63
N GLN A 91 14.07 1.13 24.47
CA GLN A 91 14.27 2.58 24.30
C GLN A 91 15.15 2.91 23.09
N SER A 92 16.23 2.16 22.87
CA SER A 92 17.05 2.29 21.66
C SER A 92 16.25 2.01 20.40
N ALA A 93 15.41 0.97 20.41
CA ALA A 93 14.52 0.64 19.31
C ALA A 93 13.51 1.76 19.04
N SER A 94 12.85 2.28 20.08
CA SER A 94 11.90 3.40 19.97
C SER A 94 12.55 4.67 19.39
N LEU A 95 13.77 4.99 19.83
CA LEU A 95 14.53 6.12 19.30
C LEU A 95 14.89 5.91 17.81
N GLY A 96 15.38 4.72 17.45
CA GLY A 96 15.68 4.36 16.07
C GLY A 96 14.44 4.46 15.17
N MET A 97 13.31 3.95 15.64
CA MET A 97 12.03 4.04 14.93
C MET A 97 11.56 5.48 14.74
N SER A 98 11.69 6.31 15.76
CA SER A 98 11.38 7.74 15.68
C SER A 98 12.25 8.44 14.64
N GLY A 99 13.54 8.11 14.58
CA GLY A 99 14.46 8.59 13.55
C GLY A 99 14.05 8.17 12.14
N ALA A 100 13.73 6.89 11.95
CA ALA A 100 13.24 6.37 10.67
C ALA A 100 11.93 7.06 10.22
N LYS A 101 10.98 7.25 11.14
CA LYS A 101 9.72 7.97 10.89
C LYS A 101 9.96 9.41 10.44
N ASN A 102 10.88 10.12 11.10
CA ASN A 102 11.21 11.50 10.75
C ASN A 102 11.79 11.64 9.33
N ILE A 103 12.52 10.62 8.86
CA ILE A 103 13.04 10.58 7.49
C ILE A 103 11.92 10.21 6.50
N LEU A 104 11.08 9.23 6.84
CA LEU A 104 10.07 8.69 5.93
C LEU A 104 8.88 9.64 5.74
N ALA A 105 8.42 10.31 6.80
CA ALA A 105 7.25 11.18 6.79
C ALA A 105 7.28 12.29 5.71
N PRO A 106 8.36 13.09 5.55
CA PRO A 106 8.42 14.09 4.49
C PRO A 106 8.46 13.48 3.09
N ILE A 107 9.05 12.29 2.92
CA ILE A 107 9.08 11.59 1.63
C ILE A 107 7.66 11.19 1.24
N LEU A 108 6.92 10.53 2.15
CA LEU A 108 5.53 10.14 1.93
C LEU A 108 4.65 11.35 1.60
N ARG A 109 4.74 12.43 2.39
CA ARG A 109 3.98 13.67 2.16
C ARG A 109 4.31 14.30 0.82
N ASN A 110 5.58 14.33 0.42
CA ASN A 110 5.99 14.91 -0.86
C ASN A 110 5.54 14.07 -2.06
N VAL A 111 5.60 12.74 -1.94
CA VAL A 111 5.18 11.82 -3.00
C VAL A 111 3.67 11.90 -3.19
N VAL A 112 2.89 11.69 -2.12
CA VAL A 112 1.42 11.75 -2.19
C VAL A 112 0.93 13.17 -2.49
N GLY A 113 1.59 14.19 -1.93
CA GLY A 113 1.26 15.61 -2.13
C GLY A 113 1.40 16.10 -3.57
N ARG A 114 2.11 15.37 -4.43
CA ARG A 114 2.30 15.70 -5.86
C ARG A 114 1.44 14.86 -6.80
N MET A 115 0.72 13.86 -6.30
CA MET A 115 -0.07 12.94 -7.12
C MET A 115 -1.31 13.59 -7.73
N ASP A 116 -1.63 13.35 -8.99
CA ASP A 116 -2.89 13.80 -9.58
C ASP A 116 -4.12 13.05 -9.02
N GLY A 117 -5.32 13.51 -9.39
CA GLY A 117 -6.56 12.94 -8.86
C GLY A 117 -6.75 11.45 -9.19
N TYR A 118 -6.26 10.99 -10.34
CA TYR A 118 -6.34 9.59 -10.74
C TYR A 118 -5.40 8.72 -9.89
N GLN A 119 -4.17 9.17 -9.70
CA GLN A 119 -3.18 8.51 -8.86
C GLN A 119 -3.66 8.37 -7.41
N LEU A 120 -4.29 9.40 -6.86
CA LEU A 120 -4.84 9.36 -5.49
C LEU A 120 -5.94 8.31 -5.33
N LYS A 121 -6.84 8.18 -6.31
CA LYS A 121 -7.87 7.14 -6.30
C LYS A 121 -7.27 5.74 -6.37
N ILE A 122 -6.20 5.55 -7.17
CA ILE A 122 -5.48 4.27 -7.20
C ILE A 122 -4.88 3.93 -5.84
N ILE A 123 -4.20 4.89 -5.21
CA ILE A 123 -3.62 4.65 -3.87
C ILE A 123 -4.71 4.36 -2.84
N ALA A 124 -5.82 5.11 -2.86
CA ALA A 124 -6.93 4.86 -1.95
C ALA A 124 -7.52 3.45 -2.15
N GLY A 125 -7.81 3.07 -3.40
CA GLY A 125 -8.31 1.73 -3.71
C GLY A 125 -7.35 0.61 -3.30
N PHE A 126 -6.05 0.82 -3.51
CA PHE A 126 -5.03 -0.15 -3.07
C PHE A 126 -5.00 -0.28 -1.54
N VAL A 127 -4.99 0.84 -0.79
CA VAL A 127 -5.01 0.80 0.68
C VAL A 127 -6.28 0.13 1.18
N ARG A 128 -7.44 0.38 0.56
CA ARG A 128 -8.70 -0.30 0.89
C ARG A 128 -8.59 -1.81 0.71
N GLN A 129 -8.00 -2.28 -0.38
CA GLN A 129 -7.79 -3.71 -0.64
C GLN A 129 -6.94 -4.38 0.44
N LEU A 130 -6.00 -3.67 1.07
CA LEU A 130 -5.20 -4.22 2.18
C LEU A 130 -6.01 -4.42 3.48
N MET A 131 -7.17 -3.77 3.61
CA MET A 131 -8.02 -3.82 4.80
C MET A 131 -9.02 -4.97 4.80
N VAL A 132 -9.25 -5.59 3.63
CA VAL A 132 -10.09 -6.78 3.43
C VAL A 132 -9.24 -8.02 3.60
#